data_AF-H6WQH9-F1
#
_entry.id   AF-H6WQH9-F1
#
_cell.length_a   1.000
_cell.length_b   1.000
_cell.length_c   1.000
_cell.angle_alpha   90.00
_cell.angle_beta   90.00
_cell.angle_gamma   90.00
#
_symmetry.space_group_name_H-M   'P 1'
#
loop_
_entity.id
_entity.type
_entity.pdbx_description
1 polymer ?
#
loop_
_entity_poly.entity_id
_entity_poly.type
_entity_poly.pdbx_seq_one_letter_code
_entity_poly.pdbx_strand_id
1 'polypeptide(L)'
;CATGTIPPDALPECSLQFFSIKVTDLSYSLSWPLQVHGFVAARDSVDHKRNYLFRCTRDSCQTLTKKDPFLRITGPSRAVLLIDKVVVEVQLKVKGDKESEDEVLAFKCFEFQQSCPLKDGIPTRIPGQRCKLECALAVLPKSIGATVGFRIVDGSWPDQCPGLIVCKTDNAKEEEVV
;
A
#
# COMPACT_ATOMS: atom_id res chain seq x y z
N CYS A 1 -21.23 11.74 12.27
CA CYS A 1 -21.53 10.31 12.10
C CYS A 1 -22.71 10.18 11.15
N ALA A 2 -22.52 9.62 9.96
CA ALA A 2 -23.63 9.31 9.07
C ALA A 2 -24.14 7.92 9.43
N THR A 3 -25.34 7.85 10.02
CA THR A 3 -26.04 6.58 10.28
C THR A 3 -26.78 6.17 9.00
N GLY A 4 -26.09 5.47 8.12
CA GLY A 4 -26.71 4.72 7.03
C GLY A 4 -27.00 3.29 7.50
N THR A 5 -28.24 2.84 7.39
CA THR A 5 -28.59 1.44 7.62
C THR A 5 -27.92 0.56 6.58
N ILE A 6 -27.11 -0.39 7.03
CA ILE A 6 -26.50 -1.44 6.19
C ILE A 6 -27.65 -2.30 5.62
N PRO A 7 -27.74 -2.51 4.30
CA PRO A 7 -28.78 -3.35 3.70
C PRO A 7 -28.79 -4.77 4.29
N PRO A 8 -29.96 -5.44 4.41
CA PRO A 8 -30.06 -6.80 4.97
C PRO A 8 -29.23 -7.85 4.22
N ASP A 9 -28.96 -7.61 2.93
CA ASP A 9 -28.22 -8.51 2.05
C ASP A 9 -26.72 -8.17 1.97
N ALA A 10 -26.27 -7.15 2.69
CA ALA A 10 -24.84 -6.91 2.83
C ALA A 10 -24.26 -8.02 3.72
N LEU A 11 -23.58 -8.98 3.09
CA LEU A 11 -22.70 -9.91 3.78
C LEU A 11 -21.78 -9.14 4.75
N PRO A 12 -21.19 -9.77 5.77
CA PRO A 12 -20.10 -9.16 6.53
C PRO A 12 -18.94 -8.83 5.59
N GLU A 13 -18.99 -7.67 4.94
CA GLU A 13 -17.99 -7.27 3.96
C GLU A 13 -16.66 -7.15 4.70
N CYS A 14 -15.73 -8.01 4.31
CA CYS A 14 -14.37 -7.90 4.74
C CYS A 14 -13.71 -6.83 3.86
N SER A 15 -12.94 -5.94 4.46
CA SER A 15 -12.08 -5.04 3.68
C SER A 15 -10.63 -5.51 3.76
N LEU A 16 -9.86 -5.21 2.72
CA LEU A 16 -8.43 -5.44 2.68
C LEU A 16 -7.71 -4.12 3.00
N GLN A 17 -7.06 -4.06 4.16
CA GLN A 17 -6.28 -2.89 4.57
C GLN A 17 -4.81 -3.11 4.25
N PHE A 18 -4.20 -2.16 3.54
CA PHE A 18 -2.74 -2.11 3.33
C PHE A 18 -2.13 -1.14 4.34
N PHE A 19 -1.12 -1.60 5.09
CA PHE A 19 -0.41 -0.77 6.08
C PHE A 19 0.92 -0.27 5.53
N SER A 20 1.64 -1.10 4.79
CA SER A 20 2.90 -0.70 4.14
C SER A 20 3.20 -1.54 2.91
N ILE A 21 4.03 -0.98 2.04
CA ILE A 21 4.62 -1.67 0.90
C ILE A 21 6.12 -1.40 0.95
N LYS A 22 6.90 -2.44 1.26
CA LYS A 22 8.35 -2.36 1.44
C LYS A 22 9.06 -2.99 0.25
N VAL A 23 10.08 -2.33 -0.28
CA VAL A 23 10.96 -2.90 -1.31
C VAL A 23 12.12 -3.65 -0.64
N THR A 24 12.23 -4.94 -0.91
CA THR A 24 13.26 -5.82 -0.32
C THR A 24 13.94 -6.65 -1.42
N ASP A 25 14.98 -7.41 -1.04
CA ASP A 25 15.66 -8.39 -1.91
C ASP A 25 15.99 -7.85 -3.32
N LEU A 26 16.65 -6.69 -3.38
CA LEU A 26 17.06 -6.07 -4.65
C LEU A 26 18.02 -6.98 -5.43
N SER A 27 17.88 -6.98 -6.76
CA SER A 27 18.86 -7.61 -7.64
C SER A 27 20.23 -6.96 -7.49
N TYR A 28 21.30 -7.74 -7.59
CA TYR A 28 22.69 -7.26 -7.45
C TYR A 28 23.08 -6.14 -8.42
N SER A 29 22.36 -5.96 -9.53
CA SER A 29 22.55 -4.87 -10.49
C SER A 29 22.00 -3.51 -10.03
N LEU A 30 21.15 -3.47 -9.00
CA LEU A 30 20.58 -2.25 -8.45
C LEU A 30 21.25 -1.92 -7.12
N SER A 31 21.48 -0.63 -6.88
CA SER A 31 22.05 -0.14 -5.63
C SER A 31 21.18 0.97 -5.03
N TRP A 32 21.15 1.03 -3.71
CA TRP A 32 20.51 2.13 -2.99
C TRP A 32 21.36 3.40 -3.13
N PRO A 33 20.74 4.60 -3.18
CA PRO A 33 19.30 4.86 -3.16
C PRO A 33 18.62 4.62 -4.52
N LEU A 34 17.34 4.26 -4.49
CA LEU A 34 16.52 4.06 -5.69
C LEU A 34 15.58 5.24 -5.89
N GLN A 35 15.58 5.84 -7.08
CA GLN A 35 14.52 6.77 -7.49
C GLN A 35 13.41 5.99 -8.17
N VAL A 36 12.33 5.70 -7.43
CA VAL A 36 11.24 4.84 -7.88
C VAL A 36 10.06 5.67 -8.39
N HIS A 37 9.50 5.27 -9.53
CA HIS A 37 8.24 5.81 -10.05
C HIS A 37 7.29 4.75 -10.57
N GLY A 38 6.03 5.15 -10.77
CA GLY A 38 4.95 4.29 -11.24
C GLY A 38 3.81 4.22 -10.23
N PHE A 39 3.17 3.05 -10.10
CA PHE A 39 2.03 2.89 -9.21
C PHE A 39 1.88 1.48 -8.62
N VAL A 40 1.17 1.42 -7.50
CA VAL A 40 0.55 0.22 -6.96
C VAL A 40 -0.93 0.52 -6.74
N ALA A 41 -1.82 -0.32 -7.25
CA ALA A 41 -3.26 -0.13 -7.12
C ALA A 41 -3.97 -1.44 -6.78
N ALA A 42 -4.99 -1.36 -5.93
CA ALA A 42 -5.92 -2.46 -5.69
C ALA A 42 -7.15 -2.33 -6.59
N ARG A 43 -7.74 -3.45 -6.99
CA ARG A 43 -9.00 -3.55 -7.74
C ARG A 43 -9.85 -4.62 -7.08
N ASP A 44 -10.99 -4.22 -6.52
CA ASP A 44 -12.00 -5.16 -6.04
C ASP A 44 -13.07 -5.43 -7.11
N SER A 45 -14.02 -6.30 -6.77
CA SER A 45 -15.13 -6.67 -7.66
C SER A 45 -16.27 -5.65 -7.71
N VAL A 46 -16.19 -4.56 -6.95
CA VAL A 46 -17.28 -3.57 -6.84
C VAL A 46 -17.38 -2.72 -8.11
N ASP A 47 -16.27 -2.12 -8.54
CA ASP A 47 -16.23 -1.27 -9.73
C ASP A 47 -15.07 -1.61 -10.69
N HIS A 48 -14.19 -2.54 -10.31
CA HIS A 48 -12.96 -2.92 -11.03
C HIS A 48 -11.99 -1.78 -11.37
N LYS A 49 -12.21 -0.58 -10.84
CA LYS A 49 -11.35 0.59 -11.05
C LYS A 49 -10.12 0.49 -10.16
N ARG A 50 -9.03 1.11 -10.64
CA ARG A 50 -7.79 1.23 -9.86
C ARG A 50 -8.02 2.12 -8.65
N ASN A 51 -7.88 1.54 -7.47
CA ASN A 51 -7.79 2.22 -6.21
C ASN A 51 -6.29 2.34 -5.84
N TYR A 52 -5.70 3.50 -6.14
CA TYR A 52 -4.25 3.69 -6.01
C TYR A 52 -3.82 3.69 -4.55
N LEU A 53 -2.88 2.81 -4.21
CA LEU A 53 -2.22 2.75 -2.90
C LEU A 53 -0.96 3.63 -2.92
N PHE A 54 -0.23 3.60 -4.02
CA PHE A 54 0.95 4.40 -4.31
C PHE A 54 0.88 4.86 -5.77
N ARG A 55 1.26 6.12 -6.03
CA ARG A 55 1.37 6.65 -7.39
C ARG A 55 2.31 7.85 -7.42
N CYS A 56 3.31 7.80 -8.28
CA CYS A 56 4.10 8.98 -8.62
C CYS A 56 4.59 8.90 -10.07
N THR A 57 4.90 10.06 -10.65
CA THR A 57 5.45 10.19 -12.00
C THR A 57 6.98 10.11 -11.97
N ARG A 58 7.60 9.99 -13.14
CA ARG A 58 9.07 10.02 -13.28
C ARG A 58 9.71 11.35 -12.84
N ASP A 59 8.97 12.45 -12.95
CA ASP A 59 9.45 13.76 -12.51
C ASP A 59 9.31 13.95 -11.00
N SER A 60 8.39 13.20 -10.38
CA SER A 60 8.09 13.22 -8.96
C SER A 60 8.46 11.91 -8.27
N CYS A 61 9.57 11.27 -8.67
CA CYS A 61 10.02 9.99 -8.11
C CYS A 61 10.10 10.05 -6.58
N GLN A 62 9.80 8.92 -5.93
CA GLN A 62 10.15 8.74 -4.52
C GLN A 62 11.57 8.18 -4.43
N THR A 63 12.41 8.79 -3.59
CA THR A 63 13.72 8.23 -3.26
C THR A 63 13.56 7.23 -2.12
N LEU A 64 13.92 5.98 -2.37
CA LEU A 64 13.98 4.93 -1.37
C LEU A 64 15.43 4.69 -0.96
N THR A 65 15.66 4.43 0.32
CA THR A 65 17.01 4.15 0.86
C THR A 65 17.02 2.82 1.60
N LYS A 66 18.22 2.32 1.92
CA LYS A 66 18.34 1.10 2.73
C LYS A 66 17.72 1.26 4.14
N LYS A 67 17.71 2.49 4.68
CA LYS A 67 17.12 2.82 5.99
C LYS A 67 15.61 3.06 5.91
N ASP A 68 15.14 3.53 4.77
CA ASP A 68 13.73 3.80 4.48
C ASP A 68 13.34 3.22 3.09
N PRO A 69 13.06 1.90 3.03
CA PRO A 69 12.74 1.20 1.80
C PRO A 69 11.23 1.14 1.51
N PHE A 70 10.42 2.02 2.11
CA PHE A 70 8.96 1.96 2.02
C PHE A 70 8.40 2.90 0.96
N LEU A 71 7.44 2.41 0.17
CA LEU A 71 6.64 3.27 -0.68
C LEU A 71 5.72 4.12 0.19
N ARG A 72 5.68 5.43 -0.09
CA ARG A 72 4.81 6.38 0.60
C ARG A 72 3.38 6.19 0.11
N ILE A 73 2.65 5.32 0.79
CA ILE A 73 1.25 5.09 0.49
C ILE A 73 0.43 6.33 0.80
N THR A 74 -0.47 6.71 -0.10
CA THR A 74 -1.42 7.81 0.12
C THR A 74 -2.74 7.31 0.71
N GLY A 75 -2.79 6.02 1.06
CA GLY A 75 -4.02 5.31 1.37
C GLY A 75 -4.88 5.08 0.11
N PRO A 76 -5.71 4.04 0.10
CA PRO A 76 -6.70 3.89 -0.96
C PRO A 76 -7.75 5.01 -0.88
N SER A 77 -8.20 5.50 -2.05
CA SER A 77 -9.25 6.54 -2.15
C SER A 77 -10.62 6.08 -1.64
N ARG A 78 -10.83 4.77 -1.54
CA ARG A 78 -12.04 4.12 -1.03
C ARG A 78 -11.68 2.81 -0.33
N ALA A 79 -12.57 2.23 0.46
CA ALA A 79 -12.34 0.89 1.00
C ALA A 79 -12.10 -0.12 -0.14
N VAL A 80 -11.17 -1.06 0.06
CA VAL A 80 -10.93 -2.19 -0.84
C VAL A 80 -11.76 -3.36 -0.32
N LEU A 81 -12.85 -3.68 -0.99
CA LEU A 81 -13.78 -4.70 -0.51
C LEU A 81 -13.34 -6.11 -0.98
N LEU A 82 -13.19 -7.03 -0.03
CA LEU A 82 -12.89 -8.44 -0.28
C LEU A 82 -14.19 -9.24 -0.37
N ILE A 83 -14.98 -8.98 -1.41
CA ILE A 83 -16.22 -9.73 -1.72
C ILE A 83 -15.88 -11.00 -2.50
N ASP A 84 -15.14 -10.84 -3.60
CA ASP A 84 -14.64 -11.97 -4.42
C ASP A 84 -13.11 -12.01 -4.38
N LYS A 85 -12.49 -11.39 -5.38
CA LYS A 85 -11.05 -11.27 -5.53
C LYS A 85 -10.63 -9.80 -5.54
N VAL A 86 -9.54 -9.52 -4.85
CA VAL A 86 -8.85 -8.24 -4.95
C VAL A 86 -7.59 -8.46 -5.78
N VAL A 87 -7.49 -7.78 -6.91
CA VAL A 87 -6.29 -7.76 -7.74
C VAL A 87 -5.43 -6.58 -7.33
N VAL A 88 -4.18 -6.83 -6.97
CA VAL A 88 -3.19 -5.77 -6.81
C VAL A 88 -2.32 -5.70 -8.05
N GLU A 89 -2.36 -4.55 -8.70
CA GLU A 89 -1.60 -4.22 -9.90
C GLU A 89 -0.39 -3.37 -9.51
N VAL A 90 0.80 -3.83 -9.91
CA VAL A 90 2.09 -3.20 -9.62
C VAL A 90 2.76 -2.85 -10.93
N GLN A 91 3.15 -1.60 -11.08
CA GLN A 91 4.03 -1.12 -12.15
C GLN A 91 5.00 -0.11 -11.55
N LEU A 92 6.18 -0.57 -11.20
CA LEU A 92 7.26 0.22 -10.60
C LEU A 92 8.52 0.14 -11.45
N LYS A 93 9.18 1.28 -11.62
CA LYS A 93 10.45 1.44 -12.32
C LYS A 93 11.45 2.20 -11.47
N VAL A 94 12.72 1.94 -11.70
CA VAL A 94 13.83 2.77 -11.22
C VAL A 94 14.19 3.75 -12.33
N LYS A 95 14.27 5.03 -12.00
CA LYS A 95 14.65 6.09 -12.93
C LYS A 95 16.13 6.00 -13.30
N GLY A 96 16.41 5.94 -14.60
CA GLY A 96 17.75 6.14 -15.17
C GLY A 96 18.00 7.61 -15.52
N ASP A 97 19.13 7.94 -16.13
CA ASP A 97 19.39 9.32 -16.57
C ASP A 97 18.38 9.72 -17.65
N LYS A 98 18.09 8.80 -18.56
CA LYS A 98 17.06 8.94 -19.62
C LYS A 98 15.93 7.94 -19.45
N GLU A 99 14.77 8.22 -20.03
CA GLU A 99 13.62 7.31 -19.99
C GLU A 99 13.91 5.93 -20.60
N SER A 100 14.77 5.88 -21.62
CA SER A 100 15.23 4.64 -22.25
C SER A 100 16.08 3.77 -21.33
N GLU A 101 16.62 4.35 -20.26
CA GLU A 101 17.47 3.68 -19.27
C GLU A 101 16.68 3.32 -18.00
N ASP A 102 15.40 3.67 -17.93
CA ASP A 102 14.55 3.31 -16.79
C ASP A 102 14.38 1.78 -16.71
N GLU A 103 14.70 1.21 -15.57
CA GLU A 103 14.66 -0.24 -15.35
C GLU A 103 13.38 -0.68 -14.65
N VAL A 104 12.80 -1.80 -15.07
CA VAL A 104 11.63 -2.38 -14.39
C VAL A 104 12.03 -2.93 -13.03
N LEU A 105 11.42 -2.39 -11.97
CA LEU A 105 11.60 -2.88 -10.60
C LEU A 105 10.61 -4.01 -10.29
N ALA A 106 9.33 -3.75 -10.56
CA ALA A 106 8.24 -4.70 -10.40
C ALA A 106 7.11 -4.40 -11.39
N PHE A 107 6.67 -5.39 -12.15
CA PHE A 107 5.55 -5.32 -13.09
C PHE A 107 4.75 -6.61 -13.00
N LYS A 108 3.67 -6.61 -12.21
CA LYS A 108 2.91 -7.84 -11.91
C LYS A 108 1.51 -7.52 -11.40
N CYS A 109 0.58 -8.45 -11.66
CA CYS A 109 -0.69 -8.52 -10.97
C CYS A 109 -0.71 -9.74 -10.05
N PHE A 110 -1.29 -9.61 -8.87
CA PHE A 110 -1.54 -10.74 -7.98
C PHE A 110 -2.93 -10.63 -7.36
N GLU A 111 -3.54 -11.77 -7.08
CA GLU A 111 -4.91 -11.87 -6.59
C GLU A 111 -4.94 -12.30 -5.12
N PHE A 112 -5.82 -11.68 -4.35
CA PHE A 112 -6.20 -12.10 -3.00
C PHE A 112 -7.64 -12.59 -3.01
N GLN A 113 -7.90 -13.70 -2.30
CA GLN A 113 -9.22 -14.27 -2.11
C GLN A 113 -9.41 -14.67 -0.63
N GLN A 114 -10.66 -14.64 -0.16
CA GLN A 114 -11.01 -14.94 1.23
C GLN A 114 -10.64 -16.37 1.68
N SER A 115 -10.48 -17.31 0.74
CA SER A 115 -10.01 -18.67 1.02
C SER A 115 -8.51 -18.77 1.31
N CYS A 116 -7.73 -17.71 1.06
CA CYS A 116 -6.34 -17.64 1.48
C CYS A 116 -6.32 -17.43 3.01
N PRO A 117 -5.70 -18.32 3.81
CA PRO A 117 -5.55 -18.12 5.24
C PRO A 117 -4.53 -17.00 5.49
N LEU A 118 -4.95 -15.75 5.29
CA LEU A 118 -4.24 -14.58 5.77
C LEU A 118 -4.45 -14.56 7.28
N LYS A 119 -3.46 -15.07 8.02
CA LYS A 119 -3.34 -14.71 9.43
C LYS A 119 -3.00 -13.22 9.45
N ASP A 120 -3.77 -12.44 10.20
CA ASP A 120 -3.56 -11.00 10.36
C ASP A 120 -2.08 -10.67 10.57
N GLY A 121 -1.56 -9.68 9.85
CA GLY A 121 -0.19 -9.19 10.03
C GLY A 121 0.90 -9.93 9.24
N ILE A 122 0.65 -11.11 8.65
CA ILE A 122 1.73 -11.78 7.90
C ILE A 122 2.14 -10.95 6.66
N PRO A 123 3.42 -10.54 6.54
CA PRO A 123 3.89 -9.82 5.38
C PRO A 123 3.74 -10.67 4.12
N THR A 124 2.88 -10.23 3.19
CA THR A 124 2.70 -10.90 1.91
C THR A 124 3.84 -10.50 0.99
N ARG A 125 4.69 -11.47 0.64
CA ARG A 125 5.83 -11.26 -0.26
C ARG A 125 5.43 -11.50 -1.71
N ILE A 126 5.48 -10.45 -2.50
CA ILE A 126 5.23 -10.49 -3.94
C ILE A 126 6.58 -10.41 -4.67
N PRO A 127 6.97 -11.46 -5.42
CA PRO A 127 8.18 -11.40 -6.22
C PRO A 127 7.98 -10.44 -7.40
N GLY A 128 8.85 -9.44 -7.49
CA GLY A 128 9.04 -8.57 -8.65
C GLY A 128 10.19 -9.04 -9.53
N GLN A 129 10.49 -8.28 -10.58
CA GLN A 129 11.53 -8.60 -11.56
C GLN A 129 12.93 -8.39 -10.98
N ARG A 130 13.10 -7.35 -10.17
CA ARG A 130 14.39 -6.96 -9.58
C ARG A 130 14.33 -6.67 -8.10
N CYS A 131 13.21 -7.00 -7.46
CA CYS A 131 13.01 -6.88 -6.02
C CYS A 131 11.92 -7.85 -5.57
N LYS A 132 11.69 -7.89 -4.25
CA LYS A 132 10.42 -8.35 -3.69
C LYS A 132 9.69 -7.16 -3.07
N LEU A 133 8.38 -7.17 -3.18
CA LEU A 133 7.51 -6.27 -2.41
C LEU A 133 6.99 -7.04 -1.21
N GLU A 134 7.31 -6.57 -0.02
CA GLU A 134 6.77 -7.09 1.22
C GLU A 134 5.64 -6.16 1.67
N CYS A 135 4.41 -6.65 1.60
CA CYS A 135 3.22 -5.89 1.94
C CYS A 135 2.68 -6.31 3.31
N ALA A 136 2.59 -5.38 4.26
CA ALA A 136 1.85 -5.58 5.49
C ALA A 136 0.38 -5.27 5.23
N LEU A 137 -0.51 -6.23 5.46
CA LEU A 137 -1.93 -6.12 5.20
C LEU A 137 -2.78 -6.97 6.15
N ALA A 138 -4.05 -6.61 6.31
CA ALA A 138 -5.01 -7.36 7.11
C ALA A 138 -6.38 -7.41 6.44
N VAL A 139 -7.13 -8.47 6.75
CA VAL A 139 -8.53 -8.62 6.37
C VAL A 139 -9.39 -8.18 7.55
N LEU A 140 -10.12 -7.08 7.39
CA LEU A 140 -10.91 -6.49 8.46
C LEU A 140 -12.41 -6.81 8.27
N PRO A 141 -13.00 -7.70 9.09
CA PRO A 141 -14.42 -8.03 8.98
C PRO A 141 -15.28 -6.86 9.44
N LYS A 142 -16.36 -6.54 8.69
CA LYS A 142 -17.36 -5.52 9.06
C LYS A 142 -16.74 -4.15 9.38
N SER A 143 -15.73 -3.76 8.60
CA SER A 143 -15.03 -2.49 8.80
C SER A 143 -15.73 -1.34 8.10
N ILE A 144 -15.51 -0.13 8.61
CA ILE A 144 -15.99 1.12 8.03
C ILE A 144 -14.76 1.96 7.65
N GLY A 145 -14.79 2.58 6.47
CA GLY A 145 -13.74 3.50 6.06
C GLY A 145 -13.68 4.72 6.98
N ALA A 146 -12.48 5.08 7.43
CA ALA A 146 -12.23 6.29 8.20
C ALA A 146 -11.06 7.06 7.60
N THR A 147 -11.19 8.39 7.51
CA THR A 147 -10.10 9.29 7.13
C THR A 147 -9.70 10.09 8.36
N VAL A 148 -8.45 9.96 8.77
CA VAL A 148 -7.89 10.72 9.90
C VAL A 148 -7.06 11.86 9.32
N GLY A 149 -7.43 13.10 9.66
CA GLY A 149 -6.67 14.30 9.33
C GLY A 149 -5.97 14.84 10.57
N PHE A 150 -4.77 15.38 10.40
CA PHE A 150 -4.05 16.07 11.47
C PHE A 150 -3.60 17.46 11.00
N ARG A 151 -3.48 18.38 11.95
CA ARG A 151 -2.98 19.73 11.73
C ARG A 151 -2.13 20.14 12.93
N ILE A 152 -0.98 20.74 12.66
CA ILE A 152 -0.17 21.38 13.70
C ILE A 152 -0.83 22.73 14.01
N VAL A 153 -1.28 22.91 15.26
CA VAL A 153 -2.00 24.11 15.70
C VAL A 153 -1.09 25.18 16.29
N ASP A 154 0.12 24.81 16.71
CA ASP A 154 1.14 25.72 17.22
C ASP A 154 2.55 25.17 16.94
N GLY A 155 3.51 26.07 16.70
CA GLY A 155 4.88 25.75 16.32
C GLY A 155 5.08 25.27 14.88
N SER A 156 6.34 24.95 14.54
CA SER A 156 6.75 24.37 13.26
C SER A 156 7.21 22.93 13.43
N TRP A 157 6.86 22.07 12.48
CA TRP A 157 7.40 20.72 12.44
C TRP A 157 8.90 20.75 12.12
N PRO A 158 9.75 20.00 12.83
CA PRO A 158 11.18 19.96 12.51
C PRO A 158 11.39 19.26 11.16
N ASP A 159 12.03 19.94 10.20
CA ASP A 159 12.35 19.38 8.87
C ASP A 159 13.20 18.09 8.94
N GLN A 160 13.87 17.88 10.09
CA GLN A 160 14.80 16.78 10.33
C GLN A 160 14.17 15.63 11.13
N CYS A 161 12.91 15.74 11.55
CA CYS A 161 12.19 14.71 12.30
C CYS A 161 10.98 14.22 11.50
N PRO A 162 11.06 13.10 10.78
CA PRO A 162 9.86 12.44 10.30
C PRO A 162 9.09 11.98 11.54
N GLY A 163 7.89 12.53 11.78
CA GLY A 163 7.03 11.99 12.82
C GLY A 163 6.06 10.99 12.23
N LEU A 164 5.72 10.02 13.06
CA LEU A 164 4.90 8.88 12.74
C LEU A 164 3.50 9.11 13.32
N ILE A 165 2.48 8.93 12.49
CA ILE A 165 1.09 8.91 12.94
C ILE A 165 0.61 7.48 12.82
N VAL A 166 0.29 6.88 13.98
CA VAL A 166 -0.22 5.52 14.06
C VAL A 166 -1.71 5.59 14.33
N CYS A 167 -2.51 5.01 13.43
CA CYS A 167 -3.93 4.78 13.65
C CYS A 167 -4.13 3.31 14.04
N LYS A 168 -4.73 3.07 15.20
CA LYS A 168 -5.07 1.72 15.68
C LYS A 168 -6.57 1.47 15.53
N THR A 169 -6.94 0.25 15.18
CA THR A 169 -8.34 -0.20 15.20
C THR A 169 -8.44 -1.41 16.14
N ASP A 170 -9.52 -1.51 16.90
CA ASP A 170 -9.67 -2.56 17.94
C ASP A 170 -9.64 -3.99 17.38
N ASN A 171 -9.85 -4.15 16.06
CA ASN A 171 -9.89 -5.44 15.37
C ASN A 171 -8.59 -5.80 14.65
N ALA A 172 -7.60 -4.91 14.55
CA ALA A 172 -6.30 -5.23 13.97
C ALA A 172 -5.32 -5.58 15.10
N LYS A 173 -4.79 -6.82 15.10
CA LYS A 173 -3.72 -7.20 16.04
C LYS A 173 -2.51 -6.30 15.83
N GLU A 174 -1.89 -5.89 16.93
CA GLU A 174 -0.74 -4.99 16.92
C GLU A 174 0.37 -5.53 16.04
N GLU A 175 0.68 -4.81 14.96
CA GLU A 175 2.03 -4.81 14.40
C GLU A 175 2.47 -3.36 14.24
N GLU A 176 3.56 -3.05 14.92
CA GLU A 176 4.27 -1.78 14.77
C GLU A 176 4.87 -1.77 13.37
N VAL A 177 4.15 -1.19 12.41
CA VAL A 177 4.70 -0.93 11.09
C VAL A 177 5.57 0.30 11.21
N VAL A 178 6.84 0.07 11.55
CA VAL A 178 7.93 1.06 11.56
C VAL A 178 8.30 1.45 10.14
#